data_AF-Q1EQM9-F1
#
_entry.id   AF-Q1EQM9-F1
#
_cell.length_a   1.000
_cell.length_b   1.000
_cell.length_c   1.000
_cell.angle_alpha   90.00
_cell.angle_beta   90.00
_cell.angle_gamma   90.00
#
_symmetry.space_group_name_H-M   'P 1'
#
loop_
_entity.id
_entity.type
_entity.pdbx_description
1 polymer ?
#
loop_
_entity_poly.entity_id
_entity_poly.type
_entity_poly.pdbx_seq_one_letter_code
_entity_poly.pdbx_strand_id
1 'polypeptide(L)'
;MTDTAYERRALADRLTKAGILSSPRWRAAVEAVPRELFLNPGVFLPAEGGRWQPVTAVGTDPAQWVKIAYRDESLTTQLDGHLTADQASGPVTGSPTSSSTTPVTVVDMLEKLEVEDGHQVLEIGTGTGYSSALMCFRLGEDNVTTIEVDPDVSARADAALETAGYSTWTLTGDGLLGHPRRAPYDRVIATCAVRRIPYTWIRQTKPGGIVLTTVGGSWHYGTGLAKVTVADDGTAEGQIIGRSSFMQARSQAEVPIGGDLSARTAYADSEHETKVSPLLLEDWMPAFLAQLAAPGARFTRATSLEGNRLLHLFDPDRESFASFTENDGTWTVRQGGPTALWDTIEQALTAWQDADRPDITEVRLRVTKKAHTYWIDGHPALRWQHDLI
;
A
#
# COMPACT_ATOMS: atom_id res chain seq x y z
N MET A 1 5.35 -22.72 -24.18
CA MET A 1 5.66 -22.11 -22.87
C MET A 1 6.82 -22.87 -22.27
N THR A 2 7.80 -22.16 -21.71
CA THR A 2 8.87 -22.77 -20.90
C THR A 2 8.22 -23.44 -19.69
N ASP A 3 8.62 -24.67 -19.37
CA ASP A 3 8.18 -25.31 -18.12
C ASP A 3 8.85 -24.61 -16.93
N THR A 4 8.07 -23.86 -16.16
CA THR A 4 8.50 -23.08 -15.00
C THR A 4 8.18 -23.76 -13.66
N ALA A 5 7.84 -25.06 -13.67
CA ALA A 5 7.50 -25.80 -12.47
C ALA A 5 8.64 -25.85 -11.44
N TYR A 6 9.90 -25.84 -11.91
CA TYR A 6 11.05 -25.76 -11.02
C TYR A 6 11.09 -24.42 -10.27
N GLU A 7 10.88 -23.30 -10.96
CA GLU A 7 10.93 -21.95 -10.41
C GLU A 7 9.79 -21.68 -9.44
N ARG A 8 8.58 -22.20 -9.72
CA ARG A 8 7.46 -22.15 -8.78
C ARG A 8 7.77 -22.88 -7.47
N ARG A 9 8.30 -24.11 -7.54
CA ARG A 9 8.74 -24.86 -6.35
C ARG A 9 9.86 -24.14 -5.61
N ALA A 10 10.85 -23.63 -6.33
CA ALA A 10 11.95 -22.87 -5.73
C ALA A 10 11.48 -21.57 -5.07
N LEU A 11 10.47 -20.90 -5.61
CA LEU A 11 9.82 -19.77 -4.97
C LEU A 11 9.11 -20.21 -3.68
N ALA A 12 8.28 -21.25 -3.73
CA ALA A 12 7.60 -21.79 -2.56
C ALA A 12 8.58 -22.20 -1.44
N ASP A 13 9.70 -22.83 -1.79
CA ASP A 13 10.76 -23.22 -0.85
C ASP A 13 11.41 -22.00 -0.18
N ARG A 14 11.71 -20.95 -0.95
CA ARG A 14 12.25 -19.70 -0.40
C ARG A 14 11.27 -19.04 0.58
N LEU A 15 9.99 -18.97 0.21
CA LEU A 15 8.94 -18.40 1.06
C LEU A 15 8.74 -19.23 2.35
N THR A 16 8.82 -20.56 2.25
CA THR A 16 8.71 -21.47 3.39
C THR A 16 9.91 -21.26 4.33
N LYS A 17 11.13 -21.22 3.79
CA LYS A 17 12.35 -21.00 4.56
C LYS A 17 12.38 -19.63 5.26
N ALA A 18 11.74 -18.62 4.65
CA ALA A 18 11.60 -17.29 5.23
C ALA A 18 10.50 -17.21 6.32
N GLY A 19 9.75 -18.29 6.58
CA GLY A 19 8.65 -18.31 7.55
C GLY A 19 7.39 -17.59 7.07
N ILE A 20 7.32 -17.24 5.77
CA ILE A 20 6.19 -16.54 5.16
C ILE A 20 5.09 -17.51 4.74
N LEU A 21 5.48 -18.63 4.13
CA LEU A 21 4.58 -19.66 3.63
C LEU A 21 4.59 -20.86 4.57
N SER A 22 3.47 -21.11 5.22
CA SER A 22 3.32 -22.17 6.22
C SER A 22 2.21 -23.16 5.87
N SER A 23 1.17 -22.70 5.16
CA SER A 23 0.03 -23.50 4.78
C SER A 23 0.35 -24.39 3.57
N PRO A 24 0.14 -25.72 3.66
CA PRO A 24 0.31 -26.62 2.52
C PRO A 24 -0.59 -26.26 1.33
N ARG A 25 -1.77 -25.66 1.59
CA ARG A 25 -2.71 -25.27 0.54
C ARG A 25 -2.27 -24.01 -0.19
N TRP A 26 -1.73 -23.02 0.53
CA TRP A 26 -1.11 -21.86 -0.12
C TRP A 26 0.16 -22.26 -0.87
N ARG A 27 0.91 -23.22 -0.34
CA ARG A 27 2.07 -23.77 -1.04
C ARG A 27 1.68 -24.41 -2.37
N ALA A 28 0.64 -25.22 -2.38
CA ALA A 28 0.11 -25.81 -3.60
C ALA A 28 -0.32 -24.72 -4.61
N ALA A 29 -0.93 -23.61 -4.15
CA ALA A 29 -1.28 -22.49 -5.02
C ALA A 29 -0.05 -21.84 -5.67
N VAL A 30 1.00 -21.54 -4.88
CA VAL A 30 2.26 -20.97 -5.39
C VAL A 30 2.95 -21.93 -6.38
N GLU A 31 2.90 -23.23 -6.12
CA GLU A 31 3.48 -24.25 -7.00
C GLU A 31 2.68 -24.46 -8.30
N ALA A 32 1.38 -24.14 -8.30
CA ALA A 32 0.49 -24.32 -9.44
C ALA A 32 0.40 -23.10 -10.35
N VAL A 33 0.36 -21.88 -9.80
CA VAL A 33 0.07 -20.66 -10.55
C VAL A 33 1.35 -20.10 -11.22
N PRO A 34 1.42 -20.05 -12.56
CA PRO A 34 2.59 -19.53 -13.29
C PRO A 34 2.63 -18.00 -13.28
N ARG A 35 3.42 -17.41 -12.38
CA ARG A 35 3.53 -15.94 -12.19
C ARG A 35 3.86 -15.20 -13.49
N GLU A 36 4.66 -15.80 -14.37
CA GLU A 36 5.07 -15.21 -15.65
C GLU A 36 3.92 -14.94 -16.63
N LEU A 37 2.79 -15.65 -16.52
CA LEU A 37 1.61 -15.38 -17.35
C LEU A 37 0.97 -14.02 -17.03
N PHE A 38 1.11 -13.58 -15.78
CA PHE A 38 0.54 -12.33 -15.27
C PHE A 38 1.46 -11.12 -15.50
N LEU A 39 2.52 -11.26 -16.29
CA LEU A 39 3.47 -10.18 -16.58
C LEU A 39 3.38 -9.68 -18.03
N ASN A 40 2.33 -10.06 -18.76
CA ASN A 40 2.03 -9.55 -20.09
C ASN A 40 1.48 -8.12 -20.02
N PRO A 41 1.89 -7.18 -20.90
CA PRO A 41 2.83 -7.33 -22.03
C PRO A 41 4.31 -7.17 -21.69
N GLY A 42 4.64 -6.80 -20.45
CA GLY A 42 6.00 -6.73 -19.96
C GLY A 42 6.08 -5.99 -18.63
N VAL A 43 7.30 -5.75 -18.18
CA VAL A 43 7.60 -5.05 -16.93
C VAL A 43 8.62 -3.95 -17.16
N PHE A 44 8.67 -3.01 -16.24
CA PHE A 44 9.66 -1.96 -16.16
C PHE A 44 10.63 -2.26 -15.01
N LEU A 45 11.91 -2.39 -15.32
CA LEU A 45 12.97 -2.57 -14.32
C LEU A 45 13.63 -1.21 -14.02
N PRO A 46 14.05 -0.91 -12.78
CA PRO A 46 14.78 0.30 -12.47
C PRO A 46 16.06 0.44 -13.32
N ALA A 47 16.31 1.65 -13.83
CA ALA A 47 17.48 2.02 -14.60
C ALA A 47 18.14 3.31 -14.05
N GLU A 48 19.33 3.64 -14.55
CA GLU A 48 20.07 4.83 -14.11
C GLU A 48 19.27 6.13 -14.29
N GLY A 49 19.51 7.09 -13.39
CA GLY A 49 18.86 8.41 -13.44
C GLY A 49 17.37 8.40 -13.11
N GLY A 50 16.88 7.40 -12.37
CA GLY A 50 15.46 7.28 -12.03
C GLY A 50 14.58 6.90 -13.22
N ARG A 51 15.17 6.31 -14.26
CA ARG A 51 14.46 5.82 -15.45
C ARG A 51 14.01 4.37 -15.23
N TRP A 52 13.17 3.92 -16.15
CA TRP A 52 12.59 2.59 -16.21
C TRP A 52 12.95 1.93 -17.52
N GLN A 53 13.63 0.78 -17.46
CA GLN A 53 13.93 -0.05 -18.62
C GLN A 53 12.73 -0.96 -18.94
N PRO A 54 12.09 -0.82 -20.12
CA PRO A 54 11.06 -1.76 -20.55
C PRO A 54 11.68 -3.13 -20.86
N VAL A 55 11.02 -4.20 -20.41
CA VAL A 55 11.40 -5.60 -20.66
C VAL A 55 10.15 -6.39 -20.97
N THR A 56 10.13 -7.07 -22.13
CA THR A 56 9.00 -7.91 -22.57
C THR A 56 9.42 -9.37 -22.69
N ALA A 57 8.45 -10.29 -22.62
CA ALA A 57 8.71 -11.71 -22.82
C ALA A 57 9.23 -12.03 -24.24
N VAL A 58 8.77 -11.29 -25.26
CA VAL A 58 9.16 -11.49 -26.67
C VAL A 58 10.58 -10.96 -26.94
N GLY A 59 10.97 -9.86 -26.29
CA GLY A 59 12.27 -9.22 -26.49
C GLY A 59 13.39 -9.76 -25.60
N THR A 60 13.13 -10.77 -24.77
CA THR A 60 14.07 -11.27 -23.75
C THR A 60 14.31 -12.76 -23.94
N ASP A 61 15.54 -13.21 -23.68
CA ASP A 61 15.84 -14.65 -23.59
C ASP A 61 14.86 -15.35 -22.62
N PRO A 62 14.24 -16.49 -23.00
CA PRO A 62 13.24 -17.14 -22.15
C PRO A 62 13.72 -17.49 -20.74
N ALA A 63 14.99 -17.89 -20.56
CA ALA A 63 15.52 -18.21 -19.24
C ALA A 63 15.75 -16.94 -18.42
N GLN A 64 16.13 -15.83 -19.05
CA GLN A 64 16.21 -14.53 -18.39
C GLN A 64 14.83 -13.99 -18.01
N TRP A 65 13.81 -14.14 -18.86
CA TRP A 65 12.43 -13.74 -18.54
C TRP A 65 11.89 -14.48 -17.32
N VAL A 66 12.06 -15.80 -17.27
CA VAL A 66 11.68 -16.62 -16.12
C VAL A 66 12.42 -16.16 -14.86
N LYS A 67 13.72 -15.87 -14.94
CA LYS A 67 14.45 -15.32 -13.79
C LYS A 67 13.85 -14.01 -13.29
N ILE A 68 13.43 -13.10 -14.18
CA ILE A 68 12.78 -11.84 -13.81
C ILE A 68 11.43 -12.13 -13.12
N ALA A 69 10.61 -12.99 -13.72
CA ALA A 69 9.27 -13.30 -13.23
C ALA A 69 9.25 -13.86 -11.79
N TYR A 70 10.29 -14.59 -11.39
CA TYR A 70 10.38 -15.22 -10.07
C TYR A 70 11.29 -14.49 -9.06
N ARG A 71 11.74 -13.27 -9.37
CA ARG A 71 12.42 -12.39 -8.40
C ARG A 71 11.49 -12.03 -7.25
N ASP A 72 12.07 -11.88 -6.07
CA ASP A 72 11.38 -11.36 -4.90
C ASP A 72 11.40 -9.82 -4.88
N GLU A 73 10.90 -9.25 -5.96
CA GLU A 73 10.83 -7.82 -6.21
C GLU A 73 9.45 -7.48 -6.78
N SER A 74 8.98 -6.26 -6.51
CA SER A 74 7.80 -5.72 -7.17
C SER A 74 8.19 -5.35 -8.60
N LEU A 75 7.47 -5.89 -9.57
CA LEU A 75 7.72 -5.64 -10.97
C LEU A 75 6.69 -4.62 -11.47
N THR A 76 7.14 -3.40 -11.79
CA THR A 76 6.26 -2.36 -12.34
C THR A 76 5.71 -2.78 -13.70
N THR A 77 4.40 -2.73 -13.90
CA THR A 77 3.72 -3.18 -15.13
C THR A 77 3.06 -2.04 -15.91
N GLN A 78 2.86 -0.90 -15.27
CA GLN A 78 2.29 0.30 -15.90
C GLN A 78 2.91 1.57 -15.31
N LEU A 79 3.21 2.53 -16.19
CA LEU A 79 3.63 3.89 -15.82
C LEU A 79 2.56 4.90 -16.25
N ASP A 80 2.38 5.96 -15.45
CA ASP A 80 1.54 7.12 -15.75
C ASP A 80 0.09 6.79 -16.17
N GLY A 81 -0.43 5.66 -15.69
CA GLY A 81 -1.80 5.20 -15.91
C GLY A 81 -2.08 4.65 -17.31
N HIS A 82 -1.09 4.53 -18.19
CA HIS A 82 -1.32 4.08 -19.56
C HIS A 82 -0.14 3.35 -20.20
N LEU A 83 1.10 3.71 -19.87
CA LEU A 83 2.28 3.23 -20.58
C LEU A 83 2.66 1.82 -20.13
N THR A 84 2.71 0.88 -21.08
CA THR A 84 3.17 -0.50 -20.90
C THR A 84 4.53 -0.74 -21.55
N ALA A 85 5.25 -1.78 -21.11
CA ALA A 85 6.64 -2.01 -21.53
C ALA A 85 6.81 -2.26 -23.03
N ASP A 86 5.83 -2.87 -23.69
CA ASP A 86 5.81 -3.12 -25.14
C ASP A 86 5.63 -1.85 -25.99
N GLN A 87 5.21 -0.75 -25.38
CA GLN A 87 5.03 0.55 -26.05
C GLN A 87 6.30 1.41 -26.01
N ALA A 88 7.32 1.00 -25.25
CA ALA A 88 8.57 1.75 -25.09
C ALA A 88 9.75 1.03 -25.78
N SER A 89 10.49 1.77 -26.62
CA SER A 89 11.66 1.25 -27.36
C SER A 89 12.99 1.40 -26.61
N GLY A 90 13.00 2.05 -25.45
CA GLY A 90 14.17 2.29 -24.63
C GLY A 90 13.78 2.80 -23.24
N PRO A 91 14.75 3.17 -22.38
CA PRO A 91 14.43 3.63 -21.04
C PRO A 91 13.49 4.84 -21.05
N VAL A 92 12.55 4.90 -20.12
CA VAL A 92 11.55 5.99 -20.00
C VAL A 92 11.52 6.54 -18.58
N THR A 93 10.99 7.75 -18.40
CA THR A 93 10.61 8.26 -17.08
C THR A 93 9.11 8.04 -16.89
N GLY A 94 8.67 7.90 -15.65
CA GLY A 94 7.24 7.80 -15.34
C GLY A 94 7.01 7.36 -13.90
N SER A 95 5.79 7.56 -13.43
CA SER A 95 5.35 7.15 -12.10
C SER A 95 4.66 5.78 -12.18
N PRO A 96 5.11 4.78 -11.41
CA PRO A 96 4.43 3.49 -11.32
C PRO A 96 2.96 3.64 -10.92
N THR A 97 2.08 3.00 -11.69
CA THR A 97 0.62 3.01 -11.49
C THR A 97 0.00 1.62 -11.44
N SER A 98 0.76 0.59 -11.81
CA SER A 98 0.47 -0.83 -11.57
C SER A 98 1.78 -1.60 -11.40
N SER A 99 1.74 -2.66 -10.59
CA SER A 99 2.84 -3.61 -10.46
C SER A 99 2.34 -5.02 -10.13
N SER A 100 3.16 -6.02 -10.45
CA SER A 100 3.08 -7.32 -9.78
C SER A 100 3.88 -7.23 -8.48
N THR A 101 3.18 -7.10 -7.36
CA THR A 101 3.78 -7.03 -6.01
C THR A 101 4.73 -8.21 -5.75
N THR A 102 5.71 -8.02 -4.87
CA THR A 102 6.63 -9.08 -4.44
C THR A 102 5.85 -10.34 -4.04
N PRO A 103 6.33 -11.55 -4.39
CA PRO A 103 5.71 -12.79 -3.93
C PRO A 103 5.69 -12.90 -2.41
N VAL A 104 6.74 -12.43 -1.71
CA VAL A 104 6.75 -12.42 -0.24
C VAL A 104 5.56 -11.64 0.31
N THR A 105 5.32 -10.41 -0.14
CA THR A 105 4.21 -9.60 0.39
C THR A 105 2.85 -10.20 0.05
N VAL A 106 2.66 -10.66 -1.20
CA VAL A 106 1.38 -11.26 -1.62
C VAL A 106 1.06 -12.51 -0.79
N VAL A 107 2.00 -13.45 -0.70
CA VAL A 107 1.76 -14.72 0.01
C VAL A 107 1.64 -14.49 1.52
N ASP A 108 2.42 -13.59 2.09
CA ASP A 108 2.31 -13.21 3.51
C ASP A 108 0.92 -12.66 3.85
N MET A 109 0.37 -11.78 3.00
CA MET A 109 -0.97 -11.24 3.19
C MET A 109 -2.05 -12.32 3.01
N LEU A 110 -1.89 -13.25 2.07
CA LEU A 110 -2.83 -14.35 1.86
C LEU A 110 -2.85 -15.34 3.04
N GLU A 111 -1.70 -15.59 3.67
CA GLU A 111 -1.61 -16.37 4.92
C GLU A 111 -2.32 -15.62 6.07
N LYS A 112 -2.04 -14.33 6.24
CA LYS A 112 -2.65 -13.48 7.27
C LYS A 112 -4.15 -13.24 7.08
N LEU A 113 -4.67 -13.45 5.87
CA LEU A 113 -6.10 -13.37 5.56
C LEU A 113 -6.91 -14.52 6.19
N GLU A 114 -6.23 -15.61 6.59
CA GLU A 114 -6.84 -16.74 7.32
C GLU A 114 -8.09 -17.27 6.61
N VAL A 115 -7.96 -17.60 5.31
CA VAL A 115 -9.06 -18.15 4.53
C VAL A 115 -9.31 -19.62 4.86
N GLU A 116 -10.58 -20.00 4.95
CA GLU A 116 -11.03 -21.38 5.08
C GLU A 116 -11.78 -21.82 3.82
N ASP A 117 -12.05 -23.11 3.70
CA ASP A 117 -12.76 -23.66 2.54
C ASP A 117 -14.18 -23.10 2.47
N GLY A 118 -14.59 -22.67 1.28
CA GLY A 118 -15.92 -22.08 1.04
C GLY A 118 -16.05 -20.60 1.37
N HIS A 119 -15.00 -19.93 1.89
CA HIS A 119 -15.01 -18.48 2.08
C HIS A 119 -15.15 -17.72 0.76
N GLN A 120 -16.04 -16.73 0.74
CA GLN A 120 -16.14 -15.72 -0.32
C GLN A 120 -15.16 -14.59 -0.05
N VAL A 121 -14.31 -14.26 -1.03
CA VAL A 121 -13.28 -13.23 -0.91
C VAL A 121 -13.54 -12.09 -1.90
N LEU A 122 -13.45 -10.87 -1.39
CA LEU A 122 -13.32 -9.66 -2.21
C LEU A 122 -11.88 -9.17 -2.19
N GLU A 123 -11.29 -9.05 -3.37
CA GLU A 123 -10.01 -8.38 -3.58
C GLU A 123 -10.21 -6.99 -4.19
N ILE A 124 -9.49 -6.02 -3.64
CA ILE A 124 -9.44 -4.65 -4.12
C ILE A 124 -8.05 -4.36 -4.72
N GLY A 125 -8.01 -4.10 -6.02
CA GLY A 125 -6.80 -3.90 -6.80
C GLY A 125 -6.33 -5.17 -7.47
N THR A 126 -7.10 -5.68 -8.45
CA THR A 126 -6.73 -6.88 -9.23
C THR A 126 -5.29 -6.81 -9.75
N GLY A 127 -4.87 -5.62 -10.21
CA GLY A 127 -3.52 -5.40 -10.73
C GLY A 127 -3.23 -6.37 -11.87
N THR A 128 -2.23 -7.23 -11.71
CA THR A 128 -1.93 -8.22 -12.74
C THR A 128 -2.82 -9.46 -12.74
N GLY A 129 -3.59 -9.71 -11.66
CA GLY A 129 -4.39 -10.93 -11.47
C GLY A 129 -3.65 -12.10 -10.81
N TYR A 130 -2.36 -11.95 -10.47
CA TYR A 130 -1.59 -13.05 -9.88
C TYR A 130 -2.10 -13.47 -8.49
N SER A 131 -2.38 -12.50 -7.61
CA SER A 131 -2.98 -12.77 -6.30
C SER A 131 -4.38 -13.37 -6.43
N SER A 132 -5.18 -12.87 -7.36
CA SER A 132 -6.50 -13.41 -7.71
C SER A 132 -6.40 -14.88 -8.11
N ALA A 133 -5.44 -15.24 -8.96
CA ALA A 133 -5.23 -16.63 -9.40
C ALA A 133 -4.81 -17.56 -8.25
N LEU A 134 -3.96 -17.09 -7.32
CA LEU A 134 -3.62 -17.85 -6.11
C LEU A 134 -4.87 -18.13 -5.27
N MET A 135 -5.73 -17.13 -5.09
CA MET A 135 -7.00 -17.31 -4.37
C MET A 135 -7.98 -18.21 -5.12
N CYS A 136 -8.06 -18.10 -6.45
CA CYS A 136 -8.89 -18.97 -7.28
C CYS A 136 -8.46 -20.43 -7.16
N PHE A 137 -7.15 -20.71 -7.17
CA PHE A 137 -6.65 -22.06 -6.89
C PHE A 137 -7.03 -22.53 -5.48
N ARG A 138 -6.88 -21.65 -4.48
CA ARG A 138 -7.12 -21.99 -3.07
C ARG A 138 -8.59 -22.23 -2.74
N LEU A 139 -9.50 -21.46 -3.32
CA LEU A 139 -10.91 -21.40 -2.91
C LEU A 139 -11.89 -21.81 -4.00
N GLY A 140 -11.46 -21.87 -5.26
CA GLY A 140 -12.33 -21.93 -6.44
C GLY A 140 -12.63 -20.53 -6.97
N GLU A 141 -12.66 -20.38 -8.31
CA GLU A 141 -12.86 -19.12 -9.01
C GLU A 141 -14.19 -18.43 -8.67
N ASP A 142 -15.24 -19.21 -8.42
CA ASP A 142 -16.55 -18.73 -7.99
C ASP A 142 -16.49 -18.04 -6.63
N ASN A 143 -15.53 -18.37 -5.78
CA ASN A 143 -15.42 -17.81 -4.43
C ASN A 143 -14.57 -16.53 -4.38
N VAL A 144 -14.07 -16.07 -5.53
CA VAL A 144 -13.25 -14.86 -5.64
C VAL A 144 -14.03 -13.80 -6.44
N THR A 145 -13.97 -12.57 -5.95
CA THR A 145 -14.38 -11.36 -6.68
C THR A 145 -13.22 -10.39 -6.61
N THR A 146 -12.82 -9.79 -7.72
CA THR A 146 -11.69 -8.87 -7.76
C THR A 146 -12.03 -7.62 -8.56
N ILE A 147 -11.63 -6.44 -8.05
CA ILE A 147 -11.97 -5.15 -8.63
C ILE A 147 -10.70 -4.38 -9.00
N GLU A 148 -10.64 -3.90 -10.24
CA GLU A 148 -9.58 -3.03 -10.75
C GLU A 148 -10.19 -1.73 -11.27
N VAL A 149 -9.58 -0.59 -10.94
CA VAL A 149 -10.10 0.73 -11.33
C VAL A 149 -9.71 1.10 -12.76
N ASP A 150 -8.60 0.54 -13.25
CA ASP A 150 -8.11 0.77 -14.60
C ASP A 150 -8.69 -0.25 -15.60
N PRO A 151 -9.42 0.19 -16.64
CA PRO A 151 -10.03 -0.73 -17.60
C PRO A 151 -9.01 -1.56 -18.38
N ASP A 152 -7.84 -0.98 -18.72
CA ASP A 152 -6.83 -1.68 -19.51
C ASP A 152 -6.06 -2.69 -18.64
N VAL A 153 -5.76 -2.34 -17.39
CA VAL A 153 -5.18 -3.30 -16.42
C VAL A 153 -6.17 -4.42 -16.13
N SER A 154 -7.45 -4.09 -15.89
CA SER A 154 -8.52 -5.07 -15.64
C SER A 154 -8.65 -6.06 -16.79
N ALA A 155 -8.65 -5.59 -18.04
CA ALA A 155 -8.75 -6.45 -19.21
C ALA A 155 -7.53 -7.38 -19.37
N ARG A 156 -6.31 -6.89 -19.08
CA ARG A 156 -5.10 -7.72 -19.09
C ARG A 156 -5.12 -8.79 -17.99
N ALA A 157 -5.56 -8.43 -16.79
CA ALA A 157 -5.68 -9.36 -15.68
C ALA A 157 -6.69 -10.47 -15.99
N ASP A 158 -7.85 -10.11 -16.53
CA ASP A 158 -8.89 -11.05 -16.93
C ASP A 158 -8.37 -12.05 -17.98
N ALA A 159 -7.72 -11.55 -19.03
CA ALA A 159 -7.10 -12.42 -20.05
C ALA A 159 -6.00 -13.34 -19.47
N ALA A 160 -5.21 -12.86 -18.50
CA ALA A 160 -4.20 -13.68 -17.82
C ALA A 160 -4.84 -14.76 -16.93
N LEU A 161 -5.93 -14.43 -16.23
CA LEU A 161 -6.72 -15.37 -15.44
C LEU A 161 -7.34 -16.46 -16.33
N GLU A 162 -7.97 -16.09 -17.44
CA GLU A 162 -8.53 -17.04 -18.41
C GLU A 162 -7.44 -17.97 -18.97
N THR A 163 -6.27 -17.41 -19.32
CA THR A 163 -5.13 -18.20 -19.80
C THR A 163 -4.60 -19.17 -18.74
N ALA A 164 -4.67 -18.78 -17.46
CA ALA A 164 -4.33 -19.64 -16.33
C ALA A 164 -5.44 -20.67 -15.98
N GLY A 165 -6.58 -20.62 -16.68
CA GLY A 165 -7.70 -21.53 -16.52
C GLY A 165 -8.72 -21.10 -15.46
N TYR A 166 -8.78 -19.82 -15.11
CA TYR A 166 -9.72 -19.26 -14.15
C TYR A 166 -10.71 -18.28 -14.79
N SER A 167 -12.00 -18.46 -14.51
CA SER A 167 -13.08 -17.54 -14.86
C SER A 167 -13.72 -16.97 -13.59
N THR A 168 -13.03 -16.02 -12.97
CA THR A 168 -13.50 -15.37 -11.74
C THR A 168 -14.24 -14.07 -12.03
N TRP A 169 -14.85 -13.46 -11.01
CA TRP A 169 -15.57 -12.21 -11.14
C TRP A 169 -14.59 -11.03 -11.14
N THR A 170 -13.99 -10.77 -12.30
CA THR A 170 -13.13 -9.60 -12.57
C THR A 170 -13.98 -8.39 -12.94
N LEU A 171 -13.89 -7.32 -12.15
CA LEU A 171 -14.72 -6.13 -12.33
C LEU A 171 -13.87 -4.89 -12.57
N THR A 172 -14.25 -4.08 -13.54
CA THR A 172 -13.70 -2.73 -13.68
C THR A 172 -14.52 -1.73 -12.87
N GLY A 173 -13.91 -1.02 -11.93
CA GLY A 173 -14.56 0.02 -11.14
C GLY A 173 -13.76 0.47 -9.91
N ASP A 174 -14.31 1.45 -9.17
CA ASP A 174 -13.68 1.92 -7.93
C ASP A 174 -13.87 0.87 -6.81
N GLY A 175 -12.79 0.17 -6.47
CA GLY A 175 -12.77 -0.82 -5.41
C GLY A 175 -13.07 -0.27 -4.01
N LEU A 176 -12.96 1.05 -3.79
CA LEU A 176 -13.42 1.66 -2.53
C LEU A 176 -14.92 1.49 -2.32
N LEU A 177 -15.70 1.27 -3.37
CA LEU A 177 -17.14 1.00 -3.28
C LEU A 177 -17.45 -0.46 -2.95
N GLY A 178 -16.47 -1.36 -3.09
CA GLY A 178 -16.65 -2.81 -3.03
C GLY A 178 -17.58 -3.31 -4.14
N HIS A 179 -18.12 -4.52 -3.97
CA HIS A 179 -19.09 -5.09 -4.89
C HIS A 179 -20.32 -5.68 -4.15
N PRO A 180 -21.35 -4.86 -3.87
CA PRO A 180 -22.46 -5.27 -3.00
C PRO A 180 -23.33 -6.39 -3.58
N ARG A 181 -23.25 -6.69 -4.89
CA ARG A 181 -24.05 -7.75 -5.52
C ARG A 181 -23.60 -9.17 -5.15
N ARG A 182 -22.35 -9.33 -4.70
CA ARG A 182 -21.83 -10.62 -4.21
C ARG A 182 -21.51 -10.62 -2.72
N ALA A 183 -21.73 -9.49 -2.05
CA ALA A 183 -21.74 -9.43 -0.60
C ALA A 183 -22.86 -10.34 -0.03
N PRO A 184 -22.70 -10.86 1.20
CA PRO A 184 -21.61 -10.57 2.12
C PRO A 184 -20.38 -11.47 1.93
N TYR A 185 -19.19 -10.91 2.11
CA TYR A 185 -17.90 -11.59 2.01
C TYR A 185 -17.45 -12.12 3.37
N ASP A 186 -16.71 -13.23 3.35
CA ASP A 186 -16.03 -13.76 4.54
C ASP A 186 -14.70 -13.04 4.77
N ARG A 187 -14.06 -12.60 3.68
CA ARG A 187 -12.76 -11.93 3.69
C ARG A 187 -12.73 -10.79 2.68
N VAL A 188 -12.11 -9.69 3.06
CA VAL A 188 -11.76 -8.60 2.14
C VAL A 188 -10.27 -8.35 2.25
N ILE A 189 -9.60 -8.30 1.10
CA ILE A 189 -8.18 -7.97 1.00
C ILE A 189 -8.00 -6.82 0.02
N ALA A 190 -7.15 -5.85 0.36
CA ALA A 190 -6.74 -4.81 -0.59
C ALA A 190 -5.26 -4.90 -0.88
N THR A 191 -4.94 -5.05 -2.17
CA THR A 191 -3.60 -5.03 -2.76
C THR A 191 -3.27 -3.63 -3.29
N CYS A 192 -3.86 -2.61 -2.65
CA CYS A 192 -3.53 -1.19 -2.75
C CYS A 192 -3.59 -0.57 -1.35
N ALA A 193 -2.91 0.56 -1.15
CA ALA A 193 -2.98 1.32 0.09
C ALA A 193 -4.19 2.24 0.09
N VAL A 194 -4.81 2.41 1.25
CA VAL A 194 -5.92 3.35 1.46
C VAL A 194 -5.62 4.30 2.62
N ARG A 195 -6.09 5.55 2.51
CA ARG A 195 -6.01 6.56 3.58
C ARG A 195 -6.68 6.09 4.87
N ARG A 196 -7.77 5.34 4.72
CA ARG A 196 -8.55 4.72 5.79
C ARG A 196 -9.35 3.56 5.21
N ILE A 197 -9.67 2.55 6.01
CA ILE A 197 -10.50 1.42 5.58
C ILE A 197 -11.90 1.93 5.18
N PRO A 198 -12.33 1.82 3.92
CA PRO A 198 -13.68 2.23 3.51
C PRO A 198 -14.77 1.48 4.28
N TYR A 199 -15.75 2.20 4.82
CA TYR A 199 -16.85 1.58 5.56
C TYR A 199 -17.74 0.69 4.68
N THR A 200 -17.72 0.92 3.37
CA THR A 200 -18.31 0.04 2.35
C THR A 200 -17.77 -1.38 2.41
N TRP A 201 -16.49 -1.57 2.73
CA TRP A 201 -15.89 -2.90 2.91
C TRP A 201 -16.42 -3.55 4.18
N ILE A 202 -16.44 -2.82 5.30
CA ILE A 202 -16.99 -3.33 6.58
C ILE A 202 -18.45 -3.77 6.41
N ARG A 203 -19.28 -2.95 5.78
CA ARG A 203 -20.70 -3.24 5.54
C ARG A 203 -20.93 -4.45 4.61
N GLN A 204 -19.97 -4.76 3.76
CA GLN A 204 -20.05 -5.88 2.81
C GLN A 204 -19.41 -7.16 3.36
N THR A 205 -18.85 -7.13 4.57
CA THR A 205 -18.24 -8.29 5.21
C THR A 205 -19.17 -8.85 6.29
N LYS A 206 -19.25 -10.17 6.40
CA LYS A 206 -20.02 -10.85 7.46
C LYS A 206 -19.45 -10.51 8.84
N PRO A 207 -20.27 -10.53 9.90
CA PRO A 207 -19.75 -10.60 11.26
C PRO A 207 -18.79 -11.79 11.41
N GLY A 208 -17.68 -11.59 12.12
CA GLY A 208 -16.55 -12.52 12.20
C GLY A 208 -15.62 -12.52 10.98
N GLY A 209 -16.00 -11.84 9.88
CA GLY A 209 -15.16 -11.73 8.70
C GLY A 209 -13.99 -10.76 8.88
N ILE A 210 -12.91 -10.98 8.12
CA ILE A 210 -11.66 -10.22 8.23
C ILE A 210 -11.53 -9.24 7.07
N VAL A 211 -11.13 -8.01 7.37
CA VAL A 211 -10.65 -7.04 6.39
C VAL A 211 -9.17 -6.81 6.60
N LEU A 212 -8.36 -7.07 5.57
CA LEU A 212 -6.90 -6.95 5.57
C LEU A 212 -6.48 -5.93 4.51
N THR A 213 -5.84 -4.85 4.91
CA THR A 213 -5.46 -3.76 3.99
C THR A 213 -4.30 -2.96 4.51
N THR A 214 -3.53 -2.37 3.60
CA THR A 214 -2.52 -1.37 3.97
C THR A 214 -3.20 -0.02 4.20
N VAL A 215 -2.98 0.56 5.38
CA VAL A 215 -3.48 1.88 5.77
C VAL A 215 -2.34 2.85 6.05
N GLY A 216 -2.54 4.09 5.66
CA GLY A 216 -1.73 5.23 6.06
C GLY A 216 -2.12 6.43 5.21
N GLY A 217 -1.69 7.61 5.63
CA GLY A 217 -2.07 8.88 5.01
C GLY A 217 -1.49 9.08 3.62
N SER A 218 -1.16 10.32 3.31
CA SER A 218 -0.75 10.74 1.96
C SER A 218 0.72 10.45 1.62
N TRP A 219 1.40 9.60 2.39
CA TRP A 219 2.84 9.33 2.22
C TRP A 219 3.04 7.99 1.53
N HIS A 220 4.10 7.86 0.73
CA HIS A 220 4.44 6.62 0.02
C HIS A 220 5.11 5.56 0.93
N TYR A 221 5.36 5.87 2.20
CA TYR A 221 5.97 5.01 3.21
C TYR A 221 5.38 5.32 4.59
N GLY A 222 5.79 4.56 5.61
CA GLY A 222 5.23 4.74 6.96
C GLY A 222 3.77 4.28 7.03
N THR A 223 3.42 3.24 6.31
CA THR A 223 2.08 2.66 6.23
C THR A 223 2.03 1.33 6.99
N GLY A 224 0.86 0.99 7.54
CA GLY A 224 0.64 -0.20 8.37
C GLY A 224 -0.28 -1.22 7.69
N LEU A 225 0.01 -2.51 7.82
CA LEU A 225 -0.93 -3.56 7.43
C LEU A 225 -1.99 -3.71 8.52
N ALA A 226 -3.19 -3.18 8.30
CA ALA A 226 -4.31 -3.31 9.21
C ALA A 226 -5.03 -4.63 8.99
N LYS A 227 -5.31 -5.34 10.09
CA LYS A 227 -6.20 -6.50 10.13
C LYS A 227 -7.30 -6.22 11.15
N VAL A 228 -8.55 -6.13 10.67
CA VAL A 228 -9.73 -5.91 11.53
C VAL A 228 -10.77 -7.00 11.32
N THR A 229 -11.47 -7.34 12.39
CA THR A 229 -12.59 -8.29 12.36
C THR A 229 -13.89 -7.52 12.51
N VAL A 230 -14.87 -7.83 11.66
CA VAL A 230 -16.19 -7.19 11.69
C VAL A 230 -17.04 -7.78 12.81
N ALA A 231 -17.65 -6.94 13.63
CA ALA A 231 -18.55 -7.31 14.71
C ALA A 231 -20.02 -7.31 14.25
N ASP A 232 -20.90 -7.94 15.03
CA ASP A 232 -22.34 -8.03 14.73
C ASP A 232 -23.04 -6.66 14.67
N ASP A 233 -22.49 -5.64 15.32
CA ASP A 233 -23.02 -4.27 15.35
C ASP A 233 -22.62 -3.42 14.13
N GLY A 234 -21.89 -4.01 13.17
CA GLY A 234 -21.41 -3.33 11.96
C GLY A 234 -20.17 -2.46 12.19
N THR A 235 -19.55 -2.51 13.37
CA THR A 235 -18.20 -1.98 13.59
C THR A 235 -17.14 -3.03 13.25
N ALA A 236 -15.89 -2.61 13.14
CA ALA A 236 -14.77 -3.54 13.04
C ALA A 236 -13.64 -3.12 13.98
N GLU A 237 -12.94 -4.08 14.57
CA GLU A 237 -11.84 -3.83 15.48
C GLU A 237 -10.67 -4.79 15.22
N GLY A 238 -9.45 -4.33 15.47
CA GLY A 238 -8.25 -5.11 15.34
C GLY A 238 -7.01 -4.26 15.58
N GLN A 239 -5.96 -4.51 14.79
CA GLN A 239 -4.68 -3.84 14.97
C GLN A 239 -3.91 -3.73 13.66
N ILE A 240 -2.85 -2.92 13.68
CA ILE A 240 -1.79 -2.98 12.69
C ILE A 240 -0.93 -4.20 13.02
N ILE A 241 -0.71 -5.09 12.06
CA ILE A 241 0.02 -6.36 12.28
C ILE A 241 1.40 -6.38 11.62
N GLY A 242 1.83 -5.25 11.06
CA GLY A 242 3.15 -5.08 10.49
C GLY A 242 3.25 -3.89 9.55
N ARG A 243 4.42 -3.75 8.94
CA ARG A 243 4.72 -2.74 7.92
C ARG A 243 4.34 -3.29 6.56
N SER A 244 3.74 -2.46 5.72
CA SER A 244 3.43 -2.82 4.34
C SER A 244 3.32 -1.55 3.52
N SER A 245 3.77 -1.57 2.26
CA SER A 245 3.63 -0.45 1.33
C SER A 245 3.08 -0.94 0.01
N PHE A 246 2.11 -0.20 -0.51
CA PHE A 246 1.43 -0.42 -1.78
C PHE A 246 1.21 0.92 -2.45
N MET A 247 0.99 0.89 -3.77
CA MET A 247 0.45 2.05 -4.48
C MET A 247 -0.91 2.42 -3.88
N GLN A 248 -1.20 3.71 -3.77
CA GLN A 248 -2.49 4.16 -3.26
C GLN A 248 -3.62 3.80 -4.23
N ALA A 249 -4.80 3.49 -3.69
CA ALA A 249 -6.03 3.39 -4.47
C ALA A 249 -6.19 4.64 -5.32
N ARG A 250 -6.49 4.49 -6.62
CA ARG A 250 -6.39 5.59 -7.61
C ARG A 250 -7.26 6.80 -7.30
N SER A 251 -8.47 6.60 -6.76
CA SER A 251 -9.35 7.70 -6.32
C SER A 251 -8.84 8.43 -5.07
N GLN A 252 -7.80 7.91 -4.42
CA GLN A 252 -7.10 8.53 -3.30
C GLN A 252 -5.65 8.90 -3.63
N ALA A 253 -5.18 8.62 -4.85
CA ALA A 253 -3.81 8.91 -5.26
C ALA A 253 -3.61 10.43 -5.33
N GLU A 254 -2.62 10.90 -4.58
CA GLU A 254 -2.33 12.33 -4.49
C GLU A 254 -1.38 12.79 -5.59
N VAL A 255 -1.61 14.00 -6.12
CA VAL A 255 -0.70 14.63 -7.09
C VAL A 255 0.55 15.13 -6.36
N PRO A 256 1.76 14.89 -6.88
CA PRO A 256 2.98 15.45 -6.30
C PRO A 256 2.89 16.97 -6.13
N ILE A 257 3.35 17.47 -4.99
CA ILE A 257 3.41 18.92 -4.76
C ILE A 257 4.50 19.50 -5.66
N GLY A 258 4.09 20.23 -6.69
CA GLY A 258 4.98 21.00 -7.57
C GLY A 258 5.08 22.48 -7.20
N GLY A 259 5.96 23.19 -7.90
CA GLY A 259 6.13 24.64 -7.80
C GLY A 259 7.20 25.08 -6.80
N ASP A 260 7.28 26.38 -6.56
CA ASP A 260 8.25 27.00 -5.65
C ASP A 260 7.85 26.77 -4.18
N LEU A 261 8.38 25.72 -3.57
CA LEU A 261 8.13 25.38 -2.16
C LEU A 261 8.56 26.49 -1.19
N SER A 262 9.56 27.29 -1.56
CA SER A 262 10.03 28.39 -0.72
C SER A 262 8.99 29.51 -0.63
N ALA A 263 8.36 29.85 -1.76
CA ALA A 263 7.25 30.80 -1.79
C ALA A 263 6.05 30.31 -0.97
N ARG A 264 5.76 29.00 -1.00
CA ARG A 264 4.66 28.40 -0.21
C ARG A 264 4.89 28.41 1.29
N THR A 265 6.12 28.64 1.73
CA THR A 265 6.50 28.65 3.16
C THR A 265 7.03 30.00 3.64
N ALA A 266 6.89 31.06 2.82
CA ALA A 266 7.49 32.36 3.07
C ALA A 266 6.90 33.08 4.30
N TYR A 267 5.58 32.99 4.49
CA TYR A 267 4.83 33.70 5.52
C TYR A 267 4.42 32.75 6.63
N ALA A 268 5.35 32.49 7.55
CA ALA A 268 5.09 31.68 8.73
C ALA A 268 4.40 32.51 9.82
N ASP A 269 3.42 31.92 10.49
CA ASP A 269 2.72 32.51 11.64
C ASP A 269 3.55 32.35 12.93
N SER A 270 4.43 31.34 12.97
CA SER A 270 5.30 31.06 14.11
C SER A 270 6.64 30.46 13.68
N GLU A 271 7.64 30.66 14.54
CA GLU A 271 8.99 30.10 14.43
C GLU A 271 9.50 29.75 15.82
N HIS A 272 9.99 28.52 16.01
CA HIS A 272 10.54 28.06 17.28
C HIS A 272 11.43 26.82 17.10
N GLU A 273 12.23 26.50 18.13
CA GLU A 273 13.05 25.28 18.17
C GLU A 273 12.18 24.03 18.42
N THR A 274 12.47 22.94 17.71
CA THR A 274 11.76 21.66 17.84
C THR A 274 12.32 20.82 18.98
N LYS A 275 11.46 20.14 19.74
CA LYS A 275 11.86 19.19 20.79
C LYS A 275 12.34 17.85 20.23
N VAL A 276 11.88 17.48 19.04
CA VAL A 276 12.25 16.23 18.37
C VAL A 276 12.82 16.55 16.99
N SER A 277 13.81 15.78 16.53
CA SER A 277 14.35 16.00 15.19
C SER A 277 13.31 15.64 14.12
N PRO A 278 13.06 16.49 13.11
CA PRO A 278 12.21 16.15 11.95
C PRO A 278 12.77 14.99 11.13
N LEU A 279 14.03 14.60 11.32
CA LEU A 279 14.61 13.40 10.71
C LEU A 279 13.99 12.11 11.22
N LEU A 280 13.36 12.12 12.40
CA LEU A 280 12.59 10.96 12.86
C LEU A 280 11.49 10.59 11.88
N LEU A 281 10.94 11.56 11.14
CA LEU A 281 9.92 11.28 10.11
C LEU A 281 10.45 10.38 8.99
N GLU A 282 11.76 10.21 8.82
CA GLU A 282 12.33 9.27 7.86
C GLU A 282 12.19 7.80 8.31
N ASP A 283 12.00 7.57 9.60
CA ASP A 283 11.74 6.24 10.15
C ASP A 283 10.27 5.84 10.00
N TRP A 284 10.03 4.54 9.83
CA TRP A 284 8.71 4.01 9.47
C TRP A 284 7.62 4.28 10.52
N MET A 285 7.91 4.05 11.80
CA MET A 285 6.92 4.20 12.87
C MET A 285 6.61 5.69 13.15
N PRO A 286 7.59 6.59 13.33
CA PRO A 286 7.32 8.02 13.42
C PRO A 286 6.55 8.58 12.21
N ALA A 287 6.86 8.13 10.98
CA ALA A 287 6.10 8.50 9.79
C ALA A 287 4.63 8.05 9.85
N PHE A 288 4.37 6.84 10.36
CA PHE A 288 3.00 6.36 10.56
C PHE A 288 2.26 7.20 11.60
N LEU A 289 2.89 7.48 12.75
CA LEU A 289 2.32 8.32 13.80
C LEU A 289 2.05 9.75 13.33
N ALA A 290 2.96 10.33 12.55
CA ALA A 290 2.78 11.66 11.98
C ALA A 290 1.55 11.71 11.05
N GLN A 291 1.32 10.64 10.27
CA GLN A 291 0.13 10.52 9.43
C GLN A 291 -1.16 10.28 10.24
N LEU A 292 -1.09 9.68 11.44
CA LEU A 292 -2.24 9.62 12.34
C LEU A 292 -2.52 10.99 13.00
N ALA A 293 -1.48 11.73 13.36
CA ALA A 293 -1.56 13.03 13.99
C ALA A 293 -2.05 14.11 13.01
N ALA A 294 -1.59 14.07 11.76
CA ALA A 294 -1.95 15.01 10.70
C ALA A 294 -2.26 14.27 9.36
N PRO A 295 -3.46 13.67 9.21
CA PRO A 295 -3.79 12.81 8.06
C PRO A 295 -3.75 13.47 6.68
N GLY A 296 -3.94 14.79 6.60
CA GLY A 296 -3.84 15.57 5.37
C GLY A 296 -2.41 16.00 5.03
N ALA A 297 -1.49 15.94 6.00
CA ALA A 297 -0.12 16.40 5.83
C ALA A 297 0.68 15.45 4.94
N ARG A 298 1.59 16.03 4.17
CA ARG A 298 2.53 15.36 3.26
C ARG A 298 3.94 15.76 3.63
N PHE A 299 4.82 14.78 3.82
CA PHE A 299 6.23 15.04 4.03
C PHE A 299 6.98 15.08 2.71
N THR A 300 7.64 16.21 2.44
CA THR A 300 8.37 16.46 1.20
C THR A 300 9.84 16.70 1.51
N ARG A 301 10.70 15.94 0.82
CA ARG A 301 12.15 16.14 0.79
C ARG A 301 12.48 16.88 -0.49
N ALA A 302 13.22 17.98 -0.37
CA ALA A 302 13.73 18.73 -1.50
C ALA A 302 15.20 19.06 -1.28
N THR A 303 15.86 19.53 -2.32
CA THR A 303 17.24 20.02 -2.27
C THR A 303 17.24 21.45 -2.77
N SER A 304 17.87 22.36 -2.02
CA SER A 304 18.05 23.73 -2.47
C SER A 304 18.97 23.80 -3.70
N LEU A 305 19.01 24.94 -4.37
CA LEU A 305 19.96 25.19 -5.48
C LEU A 305 21.43 25.03 -5.03
N GLU A 306 21.71 25.25 -3.75
CA GLU A 306 23.04 25.12 -3.14
C GLU A 306 23.35 23.70 -2.67
N GLY A 307 22.43 22.74 -2.85
CA GLY A 307 22.61 21.35 -2.44
C GLY A 307 22.18 21.02 -1.01
N ASN A 308 21.62 21.99 -0.27
CA ASN A 308 21.19 21.78 1.11
C ASN A 308 19.88 20.99 1.15
N ARG A 309 19.77 20.06 2.10
CA ARG A 309 18.54 19.28 2.31
C ARG A 309 17.44 20.19 2.89
N LEU A 310 16.27 20.14 2.28
CA LEU A 310 15.07 20.86 2.71
C LEU A 310 13.99 19.85 3.09
N LEU A 311 13.40 20.04 4.28
CA LEU A 311 12.30 19.22 4.77
C LEU A 311 11.08 20.10 4.94
N HIS A 312 9.96 19.63 4.40
CA HIS A 312 8.69 20.34 4.47
C HIS A 312 7.55 19.39 4.82
N LEU A 313 6.57 19.92 5.56
CA LEU A 313 5.24 19.36 5.68
C LEU A 313 4.25 20.29 4.99
N PHE A 314 3.32 19.72 4.22
CA PHE A 314 2.24 20.47 3.59
C PHE A 314 0.92 19.73 3.78
N ASP A 315 -0.12 20.45 4.19
CA ASP A 315 -1.51 20.02 4.06
C ASP A 315 -2.17 20.93 3.01
N PRO A 316 -2.27 20.48 1.74
CA PRO A 316 -2.82 21.30 0.67
C PRO A 316 -4.30 21.63 0.85
N ASP A 317 -5.07 20.72 1.46
CA ASP A 317 -6.52 20.90 1.64
C ASP A 317 -6.82 21.95 2.71
N ARG A 318 -5.95 22.05 3.72
CA ARG A 318 -6.05 23.05 4.80
C ARG A 318 -5.17 24.27 4.58
N GLU A 319 -4.42 24.33 3.49
CA GLU A 319 -3.43 25.38 3.20
C GLU A 319 -2.47 25.63 4.38
N SER A 320 -2.03 24.55 5.05
CA SER A 320 -1.10 24.62 6.17
C SER A 320 0.26 24.05 5.80
N PHE A 321 1.34 24.55 6.41
CA PHE A 321 2.70 24.07 6.15
C PHE A 321 3.59 24.10 7.39
N ALA A 322 4.68 23.33 7.34
CA ALA A 322 5.85 23.51 8.19
C ALA A 322 7.13 23.34 7.36
N SER A 323 8.15 24.15 7.63
CA SER A 323 9.49 24.04 7.06
C SER A 323 10.52 23.97 8.18
N PHE A 324 11.59 23.22 7.93
CA PHE A 324 12.62 22.95 8.93
C PHE A 324 13.98 23.48 8.50
N THR A 325 14.73 24.04 9.44
CA THR A 325 16.12 24.46 9.23
C THR A 325 16.98 23.89 10.35
N GLU A 326 18.10 23.28 9.98
CA GLU A 326 19.08 22.75 10.92
C GLU A 326 20.10 23.84 11.27
N ASN A 327 20.32 24.06 12.57
CA ASN A 327 21.24 25.05 13.11
C ASN A 327 22.09 24.39 14.22
N ASP A 328 23.37 24.13 13.97
CA ASP A 328 24.33 23.59 14.94
C ASP A 328 23.83 22.34 15.72
N GLY A 329 23.18 21.41 15.01
CA GLY A 329 22.65 20.17 15.59
C GLY A 329 21.28 20.30 16.27
N THR A 330 20.71 21.51 16.32
CA THR A 330 19.31 21.76 16.69
C THR A 330 18.46 22.01 15.44
N TRP A 331 17.15 21.89 15.57
CA TRP A 331 16.21 22.10 14.48
C TRP A 331 15.23 23.21 14.84
N THR A 332 15.02 24.14 13.91
CA THR A 332 14.01 25.19 14.00
C THR A 332 12.89 24.88 13.02
N VAL A 333 11.65 25.01 13.47
CA VAL A 333 10.45 24.91 12.63
C VAL A 333 9.86 26.28 12.39
N ARG A 334 9.47 26.53 11.14
CA ARG A 334 8.61 27.63 10.74
C ARG A 334 7.32 27.05 10.19
N GLN A 335 6.17 27.46 10.70
CA GLN A 335 4.87 26.93 10.26
C GLN A 335 3.84 28.03 10.11
N GLY A 336 2.87 27.80 9.23
CA GLY A 336 1.80 28.75 8.97
C GLY A 336 0.56 28.08 8.40
N GLY A 337 -0.55 28.81 8.46
CA GLY A 337 -1.87 28.37 8.03
C GLY A 337 -2.77 27.94 9.20
N PRO A 338 -4.01 27.51 8.91
CA PRO A 338 -5.03 27.20 9.90
C PRO A 338 -4.68 26.11 10.92
N THR A 339 -3.72 25.23 10.62
CA THR A 339 -3.30 24.13 11.50
C THR A 339 -1.79 24.15 11.71
N ALA A 340 -1.36 24.16 12.97
CA ALA A 340 0.04 23.93 13.35
C ALA A 340 0.40 22.45 13.17
N LEU A 341 0.80 22.08 11.95
CA LEU A 341 1.06 20.69 11.57
C LEU A 341 2.16 20.07 12.43
N TRP A 342 3.26 20.79 12.64
CA TRP A 342 4.39 20.24 13.37
C TRP A 342 4.07 20.08 14.85
N ASP A 343 3.41 21.03 15.49
CA ASP A 343 3.08 20.93 16.92
C ASP A 343 2.26 19.65 17.22
N THR A 344 1.31 19.34 16.34
CA THR A 344 0.47 18.13 16.46
C THR A 344 1.31 16.86 16.29
N ILE A 345 2.24 16.86 15.33
CA ILE A 345 3.14 15.73 15.07
C ILE A 345 4.18 15.57 16.19
N GLU A 346 4.84 16.65 16.59
CA GLU A 346 5.82 16.69 17.68
C GLU A 346 5.22 16.18 18.98
N GLN A 347 3.99 16.59 19.31
CA GLN A 347 3.28 16.07 20.49
C GLN A 347 3.11 14.55 20.43
N ALA A 348 2.72 14.00 19.27
CA ALA A 348 2.57 12.55 19.10
C ALA A 348 3.92 11.82 19.19
N LEU A 349 4.98 12.39 18.62
CA LEU A 349 6.33 11.80 18.64
C LEU A 349 6.95 11.84 20.03
N THR A 350 6.81 12.94 20.77
CA THR A 350 7.24 13.02 22.16
C THR A 350 6.49 12.02 23.03
N ALA A 351 5.15 11.94 22.91
CA ALA A 351 4.36 10.95 23.65
C ALA A 351 4.77 9.51 23.33
N TRP A 352 5.16 9.23 22.09
CA TRP A 352 5.66 7.91 21.68
C TRP A 352 7.05 7.61 22.26
N GLN A 353 7.94 8.59 22.32
CA GLN A 353 9.24 8.44 22.98
C GLN A 353 9.09 8.23 24.50
N ASP A 354 8.19 8.97 25.14
CA ASP A 354 7.88 8.84 26.58
C ASP A 354 7.23 7.48 26.92
N ALA A 355 6.56 6.87 25.93
CA ALA A 355 5.98 5.54 26.02
C ALA A 355 7.00 4.40 25.78
N ASP A 356 8.30 4.68 25.75
CA ASP A 356 9.36 3.72 25.42
C ASP A 356 9.27 3.16 23.99
N ARG A 357 8.78 3.97 23.06
CA ARG A 357 8.82 3.74 21.61
C ARG A 357 8.14 2.42 21.18
N PRO A 358 6.85 2.21 21.51
CA PRO A 358 6.11 1.01 21.14
C PRO A 358 6.15 0.78 19.62
N ASP A 359 6.15 -0.50 19.22
CA ASP A 359 6.21 -0.89 17.81
C ASP A 359 4.87 -0.62 17.10
N ILE A 360 4.91 -0.52 15.77
CA ILE A 360 3.69 -0.34 14.97
C ILE A 360 2.66 -1.43 15.22
N THR A 361 3.10 -2.65 15.58
CA THR A 361 2.22 -3.79 15.88
C THR A 361 1.38 -3.63 17.16
N GLU A 362 1.68 -2.64 17.99
CA GLU A 362 0.92 -2.31 19.21
C GLU A 362 -0.24 -1.34 18.91
N VAL A 363 -0.33 -0.80 17.70
CA VAL A 363 -1.39 0.12 17.32
C VAL A 363 -2.69 -0.64 17.06
N ARG A 364 -3.68 -0.38 17.91
CA ARG A 364 -5.06 -0.85 17.80
C ARG A 364 -5.86 0.05 16.88
N LEU A 365 -6.88 -0.51 16.23
CA LEU A 365 -7.76 0.19 15.30
C LEU A 365 -9.20 -0.24 15.51
N ARG A 366 -10.10 0.74 15.56
CA ARG A 366 -11.55 0.55 15.48
C ARG A 366 -12.13 1.37 14.34
N VAL A 367 -12.95 0.73 13.52
CA VAL A 367 -13.63 1.33 12.36
C VAL A 367 -15.13 1.33 12.60
N THR A 368 -15.74 2.48 12.41
CA THR A 368 -17.19 2.66 12.48
C THR A 368 -17.67 3.42 11.25
N LYS A 369 -19.00 3.55 11.11
CA LYS A 369 -19.58 4.41 10.06
C LYS A 369 -19.15 5.87 10.17
N LYS A 370 -18.83 6.35 11.38
CA LYS A 370 -18.62 7.77 11.69
C LYS A 370 -17.17 8.14 11.92
N ALA A 371 -16.31 7.18 12.23
CA ALA A 371 -14.92 7.46 12.61
C ALA A 371 -14.04 6.22 12.49
N HIS A 372 -12.75 6.49 12.29
CA HIS A 372 -11.66 5.56 12.56
C HIS A 372 -10.95 6.01 13.83
N THR A 373 -10.68 5.09 14.74
CA THR A 373 -9.96 5.38 15.97
C THR A 373 -8.74 4.48 16.07
N TYR A 374 -7.58 5.09 16.26
CA TYR A 374 -6.31 4.42 16.48
C TYR A 374 -5.84 4.69 17.91
N TRP A 375 -5.25 3.71 18.57
CA TRP A 375 -4.66 3.92 19.89
C TRP A 375 -3.58 2.89 20.23
N ILE A 376 -2.77 3.18 21.24
CA ILE A 376 -1.87 2.21 21.87
C ILE A 376 -2.35 2.00 23.32
N ASP A 377 -2.55 0.74 23.71
CA ASP A 377 -3.07 0.39 25.02
C ASP A 377 -2.14 0.87 26.15
N GLY A 378 -2.70 1.40 27.23
CA GLY A 378 -1.90 1.95 28.35
C GLY A 378 -1.33 3.35 28.13
N HIS A 379 -1.48 3.94 26.93
CA HIS A 379 -0.94 5.26 26.59
C HIS A 379 -2.03 6.24 26.11
N PRO A 380 -2.75 6.93 27.01
CA PRO A 380 -3.87 7.81 26.64
C PRO A 380 -3.51 8.95 25.67
N ALA A 381 -2.26 9.42 25.69
CA ALA A 381 -1.75 10.44 24.77
C ALA A 381 -1.53 9.91 23.34
N LEU A 382 -1.46 8.58 23.16
CA LEU A 382 -1.30 7.91 21.87
C LEU A 382 -2.66 7.39 21.40
N ARG A 383 -3.57 8.34 21.13
CA ARG A 383 -4.92 8.08 20.64
C ARG A 383 -5.30 9.12 19.59
N TRP A 384 -5.77 8.65 18.44
CA TRP A 384 -6.17 9.48 17.31
C TRP A 384 -7.56 9.07 16.85
N GLN A 385 -8.44 10.05 16.67
CA GLN A 385 -9.78 9.84 16.11
C GLN A 385 -9.92 10.65 14.83
N HIS A 386 -10.26 9.97 13.74
CA HIS A 386 -10.49 10.57 12.43
C HIS A 386 -11.97 10.45 12.11
N ASP A 387 -12.71 11.54 12.28
CA ASP A 387 -14.14 11.57 11.99
C ASP A 387 -14.41 11.56 10.47
N LEU A 388 -15.47 10.86 10.08
CA LEU A 388 -15.99 10.76 8.72
C LEU A 388 -17.23 11.65 8.65
N ILE A 389 -17.15 12.74 7.88
CA ILE A 389 -18.25 13.69 7.65
C ILE A 389 -19.33 13.06 6.79
#